data_AF-A0A2R6NJA6-F1
#
_entry.id   AF-A0A2R6NJA6-F1
#
_cell.length_a   1.000
_cell.length_b   1.000
_cell.length_c   1.000
_cell.angle_alpha   90.00
_cell.angle_beta   90.00
_cell.angle_gamma   90.00
#
_symmetry.space_group_name_H-M   'P 1'
#
loop_
_entity.id
_entity.type
_entity.pdbx_description
1 polymer ?
#
loop_
_entity_poly.entity_id
_entity_poly.type
_entity_poly.pdbx_seq_one_letter_code
_entity_poly.pdbx_strand_id
1 'polypeptide(L)'
;QYKAQFTIRHVINTGPSTISTRGDPNWNMALTIARLVIDIWQTEMKALVRANVIAEIMILRTSELTEDLTSAAVKTSNLKKWLACKYQFNYKDQSYYHLIRALIADKDLLPLGLPKGTVATMSRKSFVKEMLHQATKPKPAAPLLKKGPLLPLIQDASKEIARLCSILQATPQDKESWTMDALLFAVQDAQILFAPWIPLPNTHGGRPASKPSHLAWISFSTPPPPNTISSSSHLLRIDPAEVLTSQLSALSQQTQSDDANGHWSAVEIRLCDLPSIFHKTVPPDEWCIFYVTQAQQIYGPKGTAADSLVSETYTWAFNVFDMNNPVHRLALYTSIIVSKMLPNIFNPFAGARVPAPPLAKTATVPEILRSVREVDLCDLPRNGHGEAAPFIFMVTMYCIAWTYQESPLRKYVRNSSGFGEPWANKHSNKGVTPFLLTRFGWTEPSVTIFKSPRPMQSFRPIPPEAHVIRYTSFITKASQDPQYGMFHAVAYLAGITTAVDLSSRCSQYRSPPVHISMPSLASKRTQSNISLSDNEDEFIADTPAAALSSSTHLAQRSTKRRRFASLS
;
A
#
# COMPACT_ATOMS: atom_id res chain seq x y z
N GLN A 1 27.83 11.13 24.69
CA GLN A 1 26.84 10.62 25.66
C GLN A 1 25.95 11.74 26.21
N TYR A 2 26.47 12.76 26.91
CA TYR A 2 25.66 13.88 27.42
C TYR A 2 24.73 14.54 26.39
N LYS A 3 25.25 14.84 25.19
CA LYS A 3 24.45 15.41 24.08
C LYS A 3 23.32 14.48 23.61
N ALA A 4 23.52 13.17 23.61
CA ALA A 4 22.49 12.19 23.24
C ALA A 4 21.37 12.15 24.29
N GLN A 5 21.74 12.07 25.57
CA GLN A 5 20.78 12.11 26.68
C GLN A 5 20.00 13.43 26.71
N PHE A 6 20.66 14.57 26.49
CA PHE A 6 20.00 15.85 26.38
C PHE A 6 19.01 15.88 25.21
N THR A 7 19.40 15.37 24.04
CA THR A 7 18.52 15.36 22.86
C THR A 7 17.28 14.51 23.09
N ILE A 8 17.43 13.31 23.67
CA ILE A 8 16.31 12.43 24.02
C ILE A 8 15.41 13.10 25.07
N ARG A 9 15.99 13.63 26.16
CA ARG A 9 15.22 14.33 27.20
C ARG A 9 14.50 15.56 26.68
N HIS A 10 15.13 16.32 25.79
CA HIS A 10 14.50 17.46 25.15
C HIS A 10 13.28 17.01 24.36
N VAL A 11 13.41 16.00 23.50
CA VAL A 11 12.28 15.44 22.72
C VAL A 11 11.17 14.89 23.62
N ILE A 12 11.51 14.24 24.73
CA ILE A 12 10.50 13.78 25.71
C ILE A 12 9.74 14.96 26.31
N ASN A 13 10.44 16.06 26.62
CA ASN A 13 9.86 17.22 27.27
C ASN A 13 9.15 18.19 26.31
N THR A 14 9.50 18.18 25.02
CA THR A 14 8.95 19.07 23.98
C THR A 14 8.11 18.35 22.93
N GLY A 15 7.84 17.05 23.14
CA GLY A 15 7.21 16.17 22.17
C GLY A 15 5.92 16.76 21.57
N PRO A 16 5.66 16.52 20.28
CA PRO A 16 4.60 17.21 19.54
C PRO A 16 3.22 16.91 20.12
N SER A 17 2.44 17.95 20.37
CA SER A 17 1.01 17.89 20.71
C SER A 17 0.11 17.33 19.59
N THR A 18 0.69 16.96 18.44
CA THR A 18 -0.01 16.60 17.20
C THR A 18 0.09 15.13 16.79
N ILE A 19 0.72 14.25 17.59
CA ILE A 19 0.64 12.79 17.31
C ILE A 19 -0.69 12.26 17.86
N SER A 20 -1.65 12.09 16.94
CA SER A 20 -2.89 11.29 17.03
C SER A 20 -3.34 10.90 18.45
N THR A 21 -4.36 11.61 18.93
CA THR A 21 -5.00 11.52 20.26
C THR A 21 -5.74 10.20 20.57
N ARG A 22 -5.38 9.06 19.96
CA ARG A 22 -6.02 7.75 20.25
C ARG A 22 -5.05 6.55 20.31
N GLY A 23 -3.73 6.77 20.43
CA GLY A 23 -2.74 5.70 20.65
C GLY A 23 -2.21 5.68 22.10
N ASP A 24 -1.61 4.56 22.50
CA ASP A 24 -0.86 4.47 23.77
C ASP A 24 0.18 5.61 23.81
N PRO A 25 0.13 6.52 24.80
CA PRO A 25 1.04 7.66 24.87
C PRO A 25 2.50 7.22 24.93
N ASN A 26 2.78 6.06 25.52
CA ASN A 26 4.13 5.51 25.55
C ASN A 26 4.60 5.06 24.16
N TRP A 27 3.71 4.48 23.36
CA TRP A 27 4.00 4.14 21.96
C TRP A 27 4.28 5.39 21.12
N ASN A 28 3.46 6.43 21.26
CA ASN A 28 3.68 7.69 20.54
C ASN A 28 5.03 8.33 20.88
N MET A 29 5.42 8.28 22.16
CA MET A 29 6.74 8.75 22.59
C MET A 29 7.86 7.86 22.03
N ALA A 30 7.69 6.54 22.06
CA ALA A 30 8.63 5.59 21.47
C ALA A 30 8.86 5.84 19.98
N LEU A 31 7.79 6.10 19.22
CA LEU A 31 7.86 6.46 17.80
C LEU A 31 8.59 7.79 17.57
N THR A 32 8.38 8.78 18.44
CA THR A 32 9.07 10.07 18.35
C THR A 32 10.58 9.93 18.54
N ILE A 33 10.99 9.15 19.55
CA ILE A 33 12.40 8.84 19.80
C ILE A 33 12.99 8.03 18.63
N ALA A 34 12.26 7.04 18.12
CA ALA A 34 12.70 6.22 17.00
C ALA A 34 12.90 7.04 15.72
N ARG A 35 11.98 7.97 15.40
CA ARG A 35 12.11 8.91 14.28
C ARG A 35 13.37 9.75 14.37
N LEU A 36 13.66 10.32 15.56
CA LEU A 36 14.90 11.06 15.80
C LEU A 36 16.14 10.21 15.48
N VAL A 37 16.18 8.94 15.90
CA VAL A 37 17.30 8.04 15.60
C VAL A 37 17.49 7.88 14.09
N ILE A 38 16.39 7.67 13.36
CA ILE A 38 16.43 7.48 11.91
C ILE A 38 16.80 8.77 11.17
N ASP A 39 16.35 9.94 11.62
CA ASP A 39 16.74 11.24 11.04
C ASP A 39 18.23 11.53 11.21
N ILE A 40 18.78 11.22 12.38
CA ILE A 40 20.23 11.35 12.62
C ILE A 40 21.00 10.33 11.79
N TRP A 41 20.51 9.10 11.63
CA TRP A 41 21.11 8.11 10.72
C TRP A 41 21.15 8.61 9.28
N GLN A 42 20.04 9.13 8.75
CA GLN A 42 19.99 9.68 7.40
C GLN A 42 20.99 10.83 7.24
N THR A 43 21.09 11.70 8.24
CA THR A 43 22.04 12.83 8.26
C THR A 43 23.50 12.34 8.22
N GLU A 44 23.85 11.35 9.03
CA GLU A 44 25.21 10.77 9.03
C GLU A 44 25.54 10.08 7.71
N MET A 45 24.64 9.26 7.18
CA MET A 45 24.86 8.56 5.90
C MET A 45 24.96 9.56 4.74
N LYS A 46 24.13 10.61 4.74
CA LYS A 46 24.21 11.69 3.75
C LYS A 46 25.55 12.42 3.83
N ALA A 47 26.04 12.70 5.02
CA ALA A 47 27.34 13.32 5.24
C ALA A 47 28.50 12.41 4.78
N LEU A 48 28.41 11.11 5.05
CA LEU A 48 29.39 10.11 4.57
C LEU A 48 29.47 10.09 3.05
N VAL A 49 28.34 9.96 2.37
CA VAL A 49 28.29 9.91 0.90
C VAL A 49 28.82 11.21 0.32
N ARG A 50 28.37 12.36 0.84
CA ARG A 50 28.86 13.68 0.42
C ARG A 50 30.37 13.80 0.56
N ALA A 51 30.93 13.48 1.72
CA ALA A 51 32.36 13.66 1.99
C ALA A 51 33.22 12.84 1.03
N ASN A 52 32.87 11.57 0.84
CA ASN A 52 33.66 10.69 -0.01
C ASN A 52 33.51 11.02 -1.51
N VAL A 53 32.31 11.35 -1.97
CA VAL A 53 32.10 11.77 -3.37
C VAL A 53 32.81 13.09 -3.66
N ILE A 54 32.81 14.05 -2.71
CA ILE A 54 33.60 15.28 -2.87
C ILE A 54 35.10 14.97 -2.96
N ALA A 55 35.61 14.05 -2.14
CA ALA A 55 37.02 13.66 -2.22
C ALA A 55 37.38 13.09 -3.60
N GLU A 56 36.52 12.22 -4.18
CA GLU A 56 36.68 11.73 -5.55
C GLU A 56 36.64 12.86 -6.59
N ILE A 57 35.67 13.77 -6.48
CA ILE A 57 35.55 14.93 -7.38
C ILE A 57 36.82 15.76 -7.35
N MET A 58 37.42 15.99 -6.17
CA MET A 58 38.65 16.77 -6.05
C MET A 58 39.83 16.07 -6.73
N ILE A 59 39.95 14.74 -6.61
CA ILE A 59 40.97 13.96 -7.33
C ILE A 59 40.77 14.10 -8.85
N LEU A 60 39.55 13.91 -9.35
CA LEU A 60 39.26 14.03 -10.78
C LEU A 60 39.52 15.43 -11.33
N ARG A 61 39.30 16.49 -10.52
CA ARG A 61 39.60 17.88 -10.90
C ARG A 61 41.09 18.19 -11.03
N THR A 62 41.95 17.38 -10.42
CA THR A 62 43.41 17.51 -10.55
C THR A 62 43.96 16.77 -11.77
N SER A 63 43.13 16.00 -12.49
CA SER A 63 43.52 15.29 -13.70
C SER A 63 43.65 16.24 -14.89
N GLU A 64 44.61 15.96 -15.77
CA GLU A 64 44.79 16.64 -17.06
C GLU A 64 43.83 16.09 -18.14
N LEU A 65 43.19 14.95 -17.88
CA LEU A 65 42.28 14.30 -18.83
C LEU A 65 40.93 15.01 -18.87
N THR A 66 40.49 15.38 -20.09
CA THR A 66 39.20 16.06 -20.30
C THR A 66 38.00 15.21 -19.85
N GLU A 67 38.11 13.89 -19.96
CA GLU A 67 37.08 12.94 -19.51
C GLU A 67 36.90 12.99 -17.99
N ASP A 68 37.99 13.06 -17.22
CA ASP A 68 37.95 13.16 -15.75
C ASP A 68 37.33 14.49 -15.30
N LEU A 69 37.68 15.59 -15.96
CA LEU A 69 37.07 16.90 -15.69
C LEU A 69 35.57 16.91 -15.98
N THR A 70 35.15 16.26 -17.07
CA THR A 70 33.74 16.10 -17.43
C THR A 70 33.00 15.25 -16.38
N SER A 71 33.61 14.13 -15.97
CA SER A 71 33.10 13.27 -14.91
C SER A 71 32.94 14.03 -13.58
N ALA A 72 33.93 14.83 -13.20
CA ALA A 72 33.88 15.68 -12.02
C ALA A 72 32.71 16.69 -12.05
N ALA A 73 32.45 17.31 -13.21
CA ALA A 73 31.33 18.23 -13.39
C ALA A 73 29.97 17.53 -13.26
N VAL A 74 29.81 16.36 -13.90
CA VAL A 74 28.60 15.52 -13.81
C VAL A 74 28.34 15.08 -12.38
N LYS A 75 29.37 14.55 -11.69
CA LYS A 75 29.28 14.14 -10.29
C LYS A 75 28.91 15.31 -9.38
N THR A 76 29.53 16.48 -9.58
CA THR A 76 29.23 17.71 -8.81
C THR A 76 27.76 18.11 -8.93
N SER A 77 27.24 18.17 -10.17
CA SER A 77 25.87 18.58 -10.45
C SER A 77 24.85 17.62 -9.83
N ASN A 78 25.05 16.31 -10.03
CA ASN A 78 24.13 15.30 -9.51
C ASN A 78 24.21 15.13 -8.00
N LEU A 79 25.40 15.25 -7.39
CA LEU A 79 25.52 15.27 -5.93
C LEU A 79 24.73 16.44 -5.34
N LYS A 80 24.80 17.64 -5.94
CA LYS A 80 24.02 18.80 -5.48
C LYS A 80 22.52 18.55 -5.57
N LYS A 81 22.04 17.96 -6.67
CA LYS A 81 20.61 17.61 -6.86
C LYS A 81 20.16 16.55 -5.86
N TRP A 82 20.93 15.48 -5.68
CA TRP A 82 20.65 14.44 -4.68
C TRP A 82 20.59 15.00 -3.26
N LEU A 83 21.55 15.87 -2.87
CA LEU A 83 21.56 16.50 -1.54
C LEU A 83 20.35 17.42 -1.30
N ALA A 84 19.75 17.96 -2.37
CA ALA A 84 18.56 18.81 -2.32
C ALA A 84 17.24 18.03 -2.31
N CYS A 85 17.24 16.75 -2.71
CA CYS A 85 16.06 15.90 -2.65
C CYS A 85 15.55 15.78 -1.22
N LYS A 86 14.23 15.71 -1.02
CA LYS A 86 13.64 15.50 0.32
C LYS A 86 13.89 14.08 0.83
N TYR A 87 13.85 13.10 -0.08
CA TYR A 87 13.98 11.67 0.22
C TYR A 87 15.28 11.09 -0.38
N GLN A 88 16.42 11.28 0.27
CA GLN A 88 17.73 10.91 -0.30
C GLN A 88 17.95 9.39 -0.45
N PHE A 89 17.22 8.58 0.30
CA PHE A 89 17.34 7.12 0.32
C PHE A 89 16.11 6.42 -0.28
N ASN A 90 15.45 7.07 -1.24
CA ASN A 90 14.23 6.62 -1.94
C ASN A 90 14.35 6.86 -3.46
N TYR A 91 13.38 6.40 -4.24
CA TYR A 91 13.22 6.70 -5.67
C TYR A 91 12.54 8.06 -5.95
N LYS A 92 11.82 8.63 -4.98
CA LYS A 92 11.14 9.94 -5.09
C LYS A 92 12.09 11.07 -5.49
N ASP A 93 11.55 12.09 -6.15
CA ASP A 93 12.27 13.30 -6.58
C ASP A 93 13.51 13.01 -7.46
N GLN A 94 13.51 11.89 -8.20
CA GLN A 94 14.68 11.42 -8.99
C GLN A 94 15.93 11.20 -8.13
N SER A 95 15.77 10.99 -6.82
CA SER A 95 16.86 10.85 -5.87
C SER A 95 17.79 9.67 -6.24
N TYR A 96 17.23 8.52 -6.58
CA TYR A 96 18.00 7.35 -7.03
C TYR A 96 18.82 7.63 -8.30
N TYR A 97 18.22 8.26 -9.31
CA TYR A 97 18.88 8.68 -10.54
C TYR A 97 20.07 9.61 -10.25
N HIS A 98 19.84 10.65 -9.44
CA HIS A 98 20.89 11.61 -9.08
C HIS A 98 22.01 10.96 -8.27
N LEU A 99 21.68 10.01 -7.39
CA LEU A 99 22.66 9.26 -6.63
C LEU A 99 23.56 8.42 -7.55
N ILE A 100 22.98 7.64 -8.47
CA ILE A 100 23.78 6.82 -9.41
C ILE A 100 24.74 7.70 -10.22
N ARG A 101 24.26 8.81 -10.77
CA ARG A 101 25.09 9.75 -11.55
C ARG A 101 26.14 10.48 -10.71
N ALA A 102 25.96 10.57 -9.39
CA ALA A 102 26.95 11.12 -8.49
C ALA A 102 28.06 10.11 -8.13
N LEU A 103 27.74 8.81 -8.14
CA LEU A 103 28.66 7.74 -7.74
C LEU A 103 29.44 7.14 -8.93
N ILE A 104 28.73 6.86 -10.02
CA ILE A 104 29.26 6.10 -11.16
C ILE A 104 29.67 7.05 -12.28
N ALA A 105 30.96 7.04 -12.60
CA ALA A 105 31.53 7.78 -13.73
C ALA A 105 31.42 6.98 -15.04
N ASP A 106 31.64 5.68 -14.96
CA ASP A 106 31.64 4.77 -16.09
C ASP A 106 30.22 4.57 -16.65
N LYS A 107 30.06 4.87 -17.94
CA LYS A 107 28.76 4.79 -18.62
C LYS A 107 28.26 3.36 -18.70
N ASP A 108 29.16 2.39 -18.80
CA ASP A 108 28.80 0.97 -18.96
C ASP A 108 28.30 0.35 -17.64
N LEU A 109 28.63 0.98 -16.51
CA LEU A 109 28.17 0.56 -15.18
C LEU A 109 26.85 1.22 -14.76
N LEU A 110 26.43 2.30 -15.42
CA LEU A 110 25.17 3.00 -15.08
C LEU A 110 23.92 2.10 -15.18
N PRO A 111 23.77 1.22 -16.20
CA PRO A 111 22.64 0.29 -16.29
C PRO A 111 22.57 -0.73 -15.15
N LEU A 112 23.66 -0.94 -14.41
CA LEU A 112 23.72 -1.89 -13.29
C LEU A 112 23.14 -1.33 -11.98
N GLY A 113 22.80 -0.04 -11.95
CA GLY A 113 22.26 0.63 -10.77
C GLY A 113 23.31 0.91 -9.70
N LEU A 114 22.89 0.95 -8.43
CA LEU A 114 23.81 1.20 -7.32
C LEU A 114 24.83 0.04 -7.15
N PRO A 115 26.11 0.34 -6.86
CA PRO A 115 27.11 -0.68 -6.58
C PRO A 115 26.70 -1.56 -5.39
N LYS A 116 26.74 -2.89 -5.58
CA LYS A 116 26.26 -3.84 -4.56
C LYS A 116 27.28 -4.02 -3.43
N GLY A 117 26.78 -4.07 -2.19
CA GLY A 117 27.59 -4.45 -1.03
C GLY A 117 27.79 -5.96 -0.88
N THR A 118 28.36 -6.37 0.25
CA THR A 118 28.48 -7.80 0.65
C THR A 118 27.14 -8.51 0.74
N VAL A 119 26.08 -7.74 0.95
CA VAL A 119 24.68 -8.17 0.86
C VAL A 119 24.05 -7.32 -0.25
N ALA A 120 23.31 -7.94 -1.17
CA ALA A 120 22.61 -7.20 -2.22
C ALA A 120 21.24 -6.68 -1.73
N THR A 121 20.49 -7.51 -1.02
CA THR A 121 19.13 -7.23 -0.56
C THR A 121 18.92 -7.63 0.90
N MET A 122 18.16 -6.85 1.66
CA MET A 122 17.87 -7.11 3.08
C MET A 122 16.46 -6.63 3.44
N SER A 123 15.73 -7.30 4.34
CA SER A 123 14.47 -6.72 4.83
C SER A 123 14.72 -5.51 5.75
N ARG A 124 13.81 -4.52 5.78
CA ARG A 124 13.89 -3.38 6.72
C ARG A 124 13.93 -3.84 8.19
N LYS A 125 13.24 -4.94 8.52
CA LYS A 125 13.28 -5.58 9.85
C LYS A 125 14.66 -6.12 10.17
N SER A 126 15.28 -6.83 9.23
CA SER A 126 16.66 -7.33 9.37
C SER A 126 17.67 -6.19 9.51
N PHE A 127 17.45 -5.08 8.78
CA PHE A 127 18.28 -3.89 8.89
C PHE A 127 18.21 -3.24 10.28
N VAL A 128 17.00 -3.07 10.83
CA VAL A 128 16.82 -2.55 12.20
C VAL A 128 17.44 -3.48 13.23
N LYS A 129 17.24 -4.80 13.08
CA LYS A 129 17.88 -5.80 13.95
C LYS A 129 19.40 -5.69 13.91
N GLU A 130 19.99 -5.55 12.72
CA GLU A 130 21.43 -5.37 12.55
C GLU A 130 21.90 -4.04 13.15
N MET A 131 21.14 -2.96 12.97
CA MET A 131 21.44 -1.65 13.57
C MET A 131 21.51 -1.73 15.10
N LEU A 132 20.51 -2.37 15.74
CA LEU A 132 20.48 -2.59 17.18
C LEU A 132 21.62 -3.51 17.64
N HIS A 133 21.87 -4.59 16.92
CA HIS A 133 22.96 -5.51 17.22
C HIS A 133 24.33 -4.81 17.17
N GLN A 134 24.59 -4.02 16.12
CA GLN A 134 25.84 -3.28 15.96
C GLN A 134 26.00 -2.19 17.01
N ALA A 135 24.91 -1.57 17.49
CA ALA A 135 24.95 -0.60 18.57
C ALA A 135 25.49 -1.17 19.89
N THR A 136 25.39 -2.48 20.11
CA THR A 136 25.95 -3.14 21.32
C THR A 136 27.45 -3.40 21.24
N LYS A 137 28.06 -3.29 20.04
CA LYS A 137 29.46 -3.66 19.82
C LYS A 137 30.42 -2.50 20.09
N PRO A 138 31.62 -2.77 20.65
CA PRO A 138 32.63 -1.74 20.86
C PRO A 138 33.21 -1.17 19.55
N LYS A 139 33.13 -1.95 18.46
CA LYS A 139 33.56 -1.57 17.11
C LYS A 139 32.40 -1.88 16.16
N PRO A 140 31.41 -0.99 16.03
CA PRO A 140 30.26 -1.25 15.18
C PRO A 140 30.67 -1.31 13.70
N ALA A 141 29.94 -2.12 12.96
CA ALA A 141 29.96 -2.22 11.50
C ALA A 141 28.73 -1.51 10.90
N ALA A 142 28.58 -1.58 9.58
CA ALA A 142 27.36 -1.13 8.91
C ALA A 142 26.11 -1.74 9.58
N PRO A 143 25.03 -0.97 9.78
CA PRO A 143 24.77 0.36 9.21
C PRO A 143 25.30 1.57 10.00
N LEU A 144 26.10 1.35 11.04
CA LEU A 144 26.55 2.42 11.93
C LEU A 144 27.97 2.88 11.62
N LEU A 145 28.24 4.17 11.91
CA LEU A 145 29.59 4.69 11.95
C LEU A 145 30.22 4.50 13.32
N LYS A 146 31.51 4.15 13.35
CA LYS A 146 32.29 4.06 14.59
C LYS A 146 32.37 5.41 15.31
N LYS A 147 32.37 6.52 14.55
CA LYS A 147 32.45 7.88 15.07
C LYS A 147 31.24 8.63 14.53
N GLY A 148 30.43 9.21 15.41
CA GLY A 148 29.24 9.97 15.04
C GLY A 148 28.29 10.15 16.22
N PRO A 149 27.38 11.14 16.19
CA PRO A 149 26.32 11.28 17.17
C PRO A 149 25.33 10.10 17.24
N LEU A 150 25.16 9.31 16.17
CA LEU A 150 24.15 8.25 16.11
C LEU A 150 24.43 7.10 17.08
N LEU A 151 25.66 6.60 17.15
CA LEU A 151 26.01 5.44 17.97
C LEU A 151 25.61 5.61 19.46
N PRO A 152 26.02 6.69 20.15
CA PRO A 152 25.57 6.91 21.53
C PRO A 152 24.07 7.22 21.60
N LEU A 153 23.48 7.83 20.57
CA LEU A 153 22.05 8.13 20.53
C LEU A 153 21.20 6.86 20.47
N ILE A 154 21.50 5.90 19.59
CA ILE A 154 20.73 4.66 19.47
C ILE A 154 20.88 3.79 20.73
N GLN A 155 22.05 3.81 21.38
CA GLN A 155 22.28 3.11 22.66
C GLN A 155 21.41 3.66 23.79
N ASP A 156 21.26 4.99 23.88
CA ASP A 156 20.40 5.60 24.90
C ASP A 156 18.91 5.53 24.51
N ALA A 157 18.59 5.73 23.23
CA ALA A 157 17.23 5.67 22.70
C ALA A 157 16.60 4.28 22.84
N SER A 158 17.35 3.21 22.55
CA SER A 158 16.86 1.83 22.70
C SER A 158 16.48 1.50 24.15
N LYS A 159 17.26 1.98 25.13
CA LYS A 159 16.92 1.84 26.56
C LYS A 159 15.65 2.60 26.93
N GLU A 160 15.50 3.81 26.42
CA GLU A 160 14.35 4.65 26.72
C GLU A 160 13.07 4.12 26.06
N ILE A 161 13.14 3.70 24.80
CA ILE A 161 12.01 3.04 24.12
C ILE A 161 11.61 1.75 24.86
N ALA A 162 12.57 0.94 25.28
CA ALA A 162 12.30 -0.26 26.08
C ALA A 162 11.64 0.06 27.44
N ARG A 163 11.96 1.21 28.05
CA ARG A 163 11.34 1.69 29.30
C ARG A 163 9.88 2.11 29.10
N LEU A 164 9.54 2.57 27.89
CA LEU A 164 8.19 2.95 27.48
C LEU A 164 7.34 1.73 27.07
N CYS A 165 7.85 0.49 27.14
CA CYS A 165 7.04 -0.69 26.85
C CYS A 165 5.87 -0.80 27.83
N SER A 166 4.63 -0.70 27.32
CA SER A 166 3.40 -0.68 28.11
C SER A 166 2.82 -2.08 28.40
N ILE A 167 3.49 -3.14 27.94
CA ILE A 167 3.09 -4.52 28.18
C ILE A 167 3.17 -4.84 29.67
N LEU A 168 2.05 -5.27 30.25
CA LEU A 168 1.99 -5.68 31.65
C LEU A 168 2.93 -6.88 31.87
N GLN A 169 3.86 -6.75 32.83
CA GLN A 169 4.89 -7.78 33.09
C GLN A 169 5.79 -8.11 31.88
N ALA A 170 6.12 -7.10 31.07
CA ALA A 170 6.97 -7.24 29.89
C ALA A 170 8.29 -7.99 30.18
N THR A 171 8.50 -9.08 29.46
CA THR A 171 9.78 -9.81 29.43
C THR A 171 10.86 -8.99 28.73
N PRO A 172 12.15 -9.32 28.88
CA PRO A 172 13.22 -8.70 28.09
C PRO A 172 12.98 -8.79 26.58
N GLN A 173 12.42 -9.91 26.11
CA GLN A 173 12.09 -10.15 24.71
C GLN A 173 10.98 -9.22 24.22
N ASP A 174 9.95 -8.97 25.06
CA ASP A 174 8.87 -8.03 24.71
C ASP A 174 9.42 -6.61 24.53
N LYS A 175 10.34 -6.18 25.40
CA LYS A 175 11.00 -4.86 25.31
C LYS A 175 11.89 -4.74 24.08
N GLU A 176 12.59 -5.81 23.72
CA GLU A 176 13.37 -5.88 22.49
C GLU A 176 12.48 -5.78 21.26
N SER A 177 11.37 -6.54 21.20
CA SER A 177 10.40 -6.46 20.10
C SER A 177 9.80 -5.07 20.01
N TRP A 178 9.34 -4.50 21.12
CA TRP A 178 8.78 -3.13 21.18
C TRP A 178 9.75 -2.09 20.60
N THR A 179 11.04 -2.20 20.95
CA THR A 179 12.08 -1.30 20.44
C THR A 179 12.33 -1.50 18.96
N MET A 180 12.41 -2.76 18.51
CA MET A 180 12.57 -3.11 17.11
C MET A 180 11.39 -2.60 16.27
N ASP A 181 10.16 -2.76 16.75
CA ASP A 181 8.95 -2.36 16.05
C ASP A 181 8.85 -0.83 15.93
N ALA A 182 9.22 -0.09 16.98
CA ALA A 182 9.25 1.37 16.94
C ALA A 182 10.29 1.90 15.91
N LEU A 183 11.49 1.32 15.88
CA LEU A 183 12.52 1.67 14.90
C LEU A 183 12.15 1.23 13.48
N LEU A 184 11.53 0.07 13.33
CA LEU A 184 11.02 -0.40 12.04
C LEU A 184 9.97 0.55 11.49
N PHE A 185 9.03 0.99 12.33
CA PHE A 185 8.04 2.00 11.96
C PHE A 185 8.73 3.28 11.50
N ALA A 186 9.73 3.78 12.25
CA ALA A 186 10.47 4.98 11.88
C ALA A 186 11.22 4.84 10.54
N VAL A 187 11.82 3.68 10.25
CA VAL A 187 12.46 3.39 8.95
C VAL A 187 11.43 3.37 7.81
N GLN A 188 10.24 2.82 8.07
CA GLN A 188 9.15 2.77 7.10
C GLN A 188 8.56 4.15 6.83
N ASP A 189 8.34 4.94 7.87
CA ASP A 189 7.83 6.30 7.83
C ASP A 189 8.79 7.26 7.12
N ALA A 190 10.10 7.09 7.33
CA ALA A 190 11.15 7.79 6.59
C ALA A 190 11.28 7.33 5.12
N GLN A 191 10.57 6.26 4.72
CA GLN A 191 10.56 5.69 3.38
C GLN A 191 11.96 5.33 2.86
N ILE A 192 12.82 4.76 3.71
CA ILE A 192 14.17 4.36 3.33
C ILE A 192 14.11 3.04 2.55
N LEU A 193 14.63 3.03 1.32
CA LEU A 193 14.60 1.89 0.38
C LEU A 193 15.99 1.33 0.04
N PHE A 194 17.05 2.08 0.29
CA PHE A 194 18.43 1.62 0.13
C PHE A 194 19.36 2.33 1.12
N ALA A 195 20.48 1.71 1.44
CA ALA A 195 21.42 2.24 2.43
C ALA A 195 22.89 1.94 2.04
N PRO A 196 23.83 2.84 2.37
CA PRO A 196 25.26 2.54 2.30
C PRO A 196 25.60 1.32 3.16
N TRP A 197 26.46 0.44 2.64
CA TRP A 197 26.79 -0.84 3.25
C TRP A 197 28.29 -1.17 3.14
N ILE A 198 28.64 -2.39 3.52
CA ILE A 198 29.99 -2.93 3.47
C ILE A 198 30.34 -3.29 2.02
N PRO A 199 31.47 -2.82 1.48
CA PRO A 199 31.92 -3.21 0.14
C PRO A 199 32.36 -4.67 0.10
N LEU A 200 32.25 -5.28 -1.08
CA LEU A 200 32.78 -6.62 -1.33
C LEU A 200 34.27 -6.69 -0.97
N PRO A 201 34.75 -7.80 -0.40
CA PRO A 201 36.16 -7.94 -0.07
C PRO A 201 37.01 -7.85 -1.34
N ASN A 202 38.02 -6.98 -1.32
CA ASN A 202 38.98 -6.90 -2.41
C ASN A 202 39.70 -8.25 -2.54
N THR A 203 39.88 -8.73 -3.77
CA THR A 203 40.62 -9.96 -4.09
C THR A 203 42.09 -9.89 -3.71
N HIS A 204 42.61 -8.69 -3.45
CA HIS A 204 43.99 -8.41 -3.09
C HIS A 204 44.06 -8.32 -1.56
N GLY A 205 44.53 -9.41 -0.94
CA GLY A 205 44.46 -9.68 0.50
C GLY A 205 44.58 -8.47 1.43
N GLY A 206 43.59 -8.32 2.31
CA GLY A 206 43.52 -7.27 3.32
C GLY A 206 42.42 -7.56 4.34
N ARG A 207 42.38 -6.81 5.44
CA ARG A 207 41.32 -6.96 6.45
C ARG A 207 39.95 -6.65 5.81
N PRO A 208 38.93 -7.52 5.96
CA PRO A 208 37.60 -7.27 5.45
C PRO A 208 37.08 -5.90 5.88
N ALA A 209 36.52 -5.15 4.94
CA ALA A 209 35.84 -3.90 5.26
C ALA A 209 34.67 -4.19 6.21
N SER A 210 34.44 -3.30 7.16
CA SER A 210 33.32 -3.43 8.11
C SER A 210 32.46 -2.17 8.17
N LYS A 211 32.89 -1.07 7.55
CA LYS A 211 32.23 0.23 7.66
C LYS A 211 31.30 0.44 6.47
N PRO A 212 30.20 1.19 6.65
CA PRO A 212 29.40 1.63 5.51
C PRO A 212 30.26 2.49 4.57
N SER A 213 30.03 2.35 3.27
CA SER A 213 30.76 3.02 2.20
C SER A 213 29.79 3.54 1.14
N HIS A 214 30.13 4.64 0.47
CA HIS A 214 29.35 5.15 -0.66
C HIS A 214 29.54 4.29 -1.94
N LEU A 215 30.53 3.39 -1.94
CA LEU A 215 30.80 2.44 -3.03
C LEU A 215 30.04 1.12 -2.90
N ALA A 216 29.18 0.98 -1.90
CA ALA A 216 28.50 -0.27 -1.63
C ALA A 216 27.13 0.00 -1.02
N TRP A 217 26.08 -0.58 -1.59
CA TRP A 217 24.71 -0.33 -1.22
C TRP A 217 23.97 -1.65 -1.02
N ILE A 218 23.04 -1.63 -0.07
CA ILE A 218 22.00 -2.65 0.07
C ILE A 218 20.67 -2.05 -0.38
N SER A 219 19.86 -2.87 -1.03
CA SER A 219 18.45 -2.58 -1.31
C SER A 219 17.56 -3.23 -0.24
N PHE A 220 16.48 -2.54 0.14
CA PHE A 220 15.44 -3.09 1.01
C PHE A 220 14.26 -3.71 0.25
N SER A 221 14.40 -3.80 -1.07
CA SER A 221 13.46 -4.41 -2.01
C SER A 221 13.61 -5.93 -1.99
N THR A 222 12.54 -6.66 -2.34
CA THR A 222 12.65 -8.05 -2.77
C THR A 222 13.54 -8.08 -4.02
N PRO A 223 14.51 -9.01 -4.15
CA PRO A 223 15.37 -9.05 -5.33
C PRO A 223 14.50 -9.18 -6.58
N PRO A 224 14.64 -8.28 -7.58
CA PRO A 224 13.95 -8.47 -8.83
C PRO A 224 14.43 -9.80 -9.46
N PRO A 225 13.58 -10.53 -10.20
CA PRO A 225 14.07 -11.59 -11.06
C PRO A 225 15.15 -11.00 -11.98
N PRO A 226 16.18 -11.77 -12.36
CA PRO A 226 17.24 -11.30 -13.23
C PRO A 226 16.66 -11.03 -14.62
N ASN A 227 16.15 -9.83 -14.84
CA ASN A 227 15.69 -9.41 -16.15
C ASN A 227 16.89 -8.92 -16.94
N THR A 228 17.22 -9.69 -17.97
CA THR A 228 18.04 -9.27 -19.09
C THR A 228 17.41 -8.01 -19.67
N ILE A 229 18.14 -6.90 -19.62
CA ILE A 229 17.75 -5.67 -20.31
C ILE A 229 17.62 -6.03 -21.80
N SER A 230 16.39 -6.17 -22.29
CA SER A 230 16.13 -6.34 -23.71
C SER A 230 16.57 -5.06 -24.41
N SER A 231 17.74 -5.16 -25.02
CA SER A 231 18.38 -4.10 -25.79
C SER A 231 17.57 -3.87 -27.06
N SER A 232 16.48 -3.11 -26.98
CA SER A 232 15.77 -2.63 -28.16
C SER A 232 16.44 -1.34 -28.63
N SER A 233 17.52 -1.52 -29.38
CA SER A 233 18.21 -0.48 -30.14
C SER A 233 17.40 -0.10 -31.37
N HIS A 234 16.39 0.77 -31.20
CA HIS A 234 15.81 1.48 -32.35
C HIS A 234 16.50 2.83 -32.55
N LEU A 235 17.20 2.88 -33.68
CA LEU A 235 18.01 3.97 -34.21
C LEU A 235 17.21 5.27 -34.38
N LEU A 236 17.50 6.25 -33.54
CA LEU A 236 17.37 7.67 -33.88
C LEU A 236 18.69 8.35 -33.51
N ARG A 237 19.13 9.32 -34.32
CA ARG A 237 20.30 10.18 -34.10
C ARG A 237 20.06 11.10 -32.88
N ILE A 238 19.97 10.50 -31.72
CA ILE A 238 19.90 11.17 -30.42
C ILE A 238 21.34 11.27 -29.92
N ASP A 239 21.69 12.40 -29.29
CA ASP A 239 22.99 12.56 -28.63
C ASP A 239 23.22 11.35 -27.69
N PRO A 240 24.36 10.64 -27.76
CA PRO A 240 24.68 9.54 -26.86
C PRO A 240 24.47 9.87 -25.37
N ALA A 241 24.62 11.14 -24.97
CA ALA A 241 24.36 11.60 -23.62
C ALA A 241 22.84 11.62 -23.26
N GLU A 242 21.98 11.96 -24.21
CA GLU A 242 20.52 11.93 -24.06
C GLU A 242 20.00 10.49 -24.01
N VAL A 243 20.53 9.59 -24.85
CA VAL A 243 20.20 8.15 -24.83
C VAL A 243 20.51 7.55 -23.46
N LEU A 244 21.70 7.81 -22.94
CA LEU A 244 22.12 7.31 -21.62
C LEU A 244 21.26 7.87 -20.48
N THR A 245 20.89 9.14 -20.57
CA THR A 245 20.00 9.80 -19.60
C THR A 245 18.61 9.15 -19.62
N SER A 246 18.07 8.88 -20.80
CA SER A 246 16.80 8.19 -20.99
C SER A 246 16.85 6.74 -20.48
N GLN A 247 17.92 6.00 -20.77
CA GLN A 247 18.12 4.64 -20.28
C GLN A 247 18.19 4.59 -18.76
N LEU A 248 18.91 5.51 -18.13
CA LEU A 248 19.02 5.56 -16.68
C LEU A 248 17.72 5.99 -16.01
N SER A 249 16.96 6.90 -16.63
CA SER A 249 15.62 7.26 -16.17
C SER A 249 14.69 6.05 -16.25
N ALA A 250 14.71 5.31 -17.36
CA ALA A 250 13.95 4.08 -17.53
C ALA A 250 14.35 3.00 -16.52
N LEU A 251 15.65 2.80 -16.25
CA LEU A 251 16.12 1.90 -15.21
C LEU A 251 15.61 2.31 -13.82
N SER A 252 15.65 3.60 -13.49
CA SER A 252 15.15 4.11 -12.21
C SER A 252 13.65 3.84 -12.05
N GLN A 253 12.86 4.11 -13.10
CA GLN A 253 11.43 3.83 -13.12
C GLN A 253 11.13 2.33 -13.02
N GLN A 254 11.87 1.50 -13.75
CA GLN A 254 11.73 0.05 -13.70
C GLN A 254 12.08 -0.49 -12.31
N THR A 255 13.20 -0.07 -11.74
CA THR A 255 13.63 -0.49 -10.39
C THR A 255 12.58 -0.11 -9.34
N GLN A 256 12.01 1.09 -9.44
CA GLN A 256 10.93 1.53 -8.57
C GLN A 256 9.64 0.72 -8.79
N SER A 257 9.29 0.40 -10.04
CA SER A 257 8.12 -0.41 -10.39
C SER A 257 8.24 -1.83 -9.80
N ASP A 258 9.39 -2.47 -9.99
CA ASP A 258 9.67 -3.84 -9.54
C ASP A 258 9.81 -3.93 -8.01
N ASP A 259 10.18 -2.84 -7.32
CA ASP A 259 10.25 -2.81 -5.86
C ASP A 259 8.84 -2.85 -5.22
N ALA A 260 8.57 -3.87 -4.41
CA ALA A 260 7.35 -4.00 -3.62
C ALA A 260 7.08 -2.78 -2.71
N ASN A 261 8.14 -2.13 -2.22
CA ASN A 261 8.07 -0.94 -1.36
C ASN A 261 8.25 0.37 -2.14
N GLY A 262 8.49 0.31 -3.45
CA GLY A 262 8.63 1.47 -4.31
C GLY A 262 7.30 2.21 -4.42
N HIS A 263 7.35 3.54 -4.34
CA HIS A 263 6.15 4.36 -4.45
C HIS A 263 5.48 4.21 -5.82
N TRP A 264 4.18 4.46 -5.86
CA TRP A 264 3.37 4.29 -7.07
C TRP A 264 2.11 5.15 -6.97
N SER A 265 1.59 5.59 -8.12
CA SER A 265 0.32 6.32 -8.22
C SER A 265 -0.77 5.39 -8.75
N ALA A 266 -1.87 5.32 -8.01
CA ALA A 266 -3.05 4.58 -8.42
C ALA A 266 -3.84 5.32 -9.53
N VAL A 267 -3.68 6.65 -9.65
CA VAL A 267 -4.29 7.45 -10.73
C VAL A 267 -3.60 7.19 -12.06
N GLU A 268 -2.27 7.09 -12.07
CA GLU A 268 -1.47 6.93 -13.29
C GLU A 268 -1.59 5.54 -13.92
N ILE A 269 -1.97 4.52 -13.15
CA ILE A 269 -2.09 3.14 -13.62
C ILE A 269 -3.30 2.98 -14.53
N ARG A 270 -3.07 2.36 -15.70
CA ARG A 270 -4.14 1.86 -16.57
C ARG A 270 -4.63 0.52 -16.05
N LEU A 271 -5.91 0.20 -16.28
CA LEU A 271 -6.46 -1.05 -15.76
C LEU A 271 -5.75 -2.30 -16.31
N CYS A 272 -5.28 -2.30 -17.56
CA CYS A 272 -4.46 -3.38 -18.12
C CYS A 272 -3.15 -3.62 -17.36
N ASP A 273 -2.60 -2.56 -16.75
CA ASP A 273 -1.33 -2.62 -16.02
C ASP A 273 -1.55 -2.87 -14.52
N LEU A 274 -2.79 -3.01 -14.05
CA LEU A 274 -3.10 -3.27 -12.64
C LEU A 274 -2.39 -4.51 -12.07
N PRO A 275 -2.18 -5.62 -12.81
CA PRO A 275 -1.41 -6.75 -12.29
C PRO A 275 0.03 -6.40 -11.90
N SER A 276 0.62 -5.37 -12.53
CA SER A 276 1.98 -4.91 -12.24
C SER A 276 2.14 -4.31 -10.84
N ILE A 277 1.06 -4.04 -10.11
CA ILE A 277 1.13 -3.54 -8.73
C ILE A 277 0.67 -4.56 -7.68
N PHE A 278 0.42 -5.81 -8.06
CA PHE A 278 -0.01 -6.83 -7.12
C PHE A 278 1.10 -7.25 -6.15
N HIS A 279 2.36 -6.94 -6.42
CA HIS A 279 3.46 -7.16 -5.48
C HIS A 279 3.68 -5.98 -4.52
N LYS A 280 3.01 -4.83 -4.73
CA LYS A 280 3.20 -3.64 -3.89
C LYS A 280 2.70 -3.87 -2.47
N THR A 281 3.54 -3.53 -1.49
CA THR A 281 3.30 -3.66 -0.05
C THR A 281 3.15 -2.29 0.63
N VAL A 282 3.32 -1.21 -0.12
CA VAL A 282 3.09 0.17 0.34
C VAL A 282 1.84 0.74 -0.32
N PRO A 283 1.06 1.57 0.39
CA PRO A 283 -0.09 2.25 -0.20
C PRO A 283 0.34 3.16 -1.37
N PRO A 284 -0.56 3.47 -2.30
CA PRO A 284 -0.29 4.43 -3.37
C PRO A 284 -0.20 5.86 -2.82
N ASP A 285 0.37 6.77 -3.60
CA ASP A 285 0.56 8.17 -3.21
C ASP A 285 -0.79 8.90 -2.93
N GLU A 286 -1.92 8.40 -3.48
CA GLU A 286 -3.27 8.91 -3.19
C GLU A 286 -3.80 8.52 -1.80
N TRP A 287 -3.20 7.54 -1.12
CA TRP A 287 -3.53 7.24 0.28
C TRP A 287 -2.82 8.21 1.23
N CYS A 288 -3.22 9.47 1.16
CA CYS A 288 -2.53 10.58 1.81
C CYS A 288 -3.28 11.11 3.04
N ILE A 289 -2.52 11.42 4.11
CA ILE A 289 -3.05 12.01 5.36
C ILE A 289 -3.76 13.36 5.12
N PHE A 290 -3.44 14.05 4.02
CA PHE A 290 -4.10 15.29 3.61
C PHE A 290 -5.63 15.18 3.63
N TYR A 291 -6.19 14.07 3.14
CA TYR A 291 -7.64 13.86 3.12
C TYR A 291 -8.24 13.69 4.52
N VAL A 292 -7.47 13.11 5.45
CA VAL A 292 -7.85 12.99 6.87
C VAL A 292 -7.84 14.37 7.51
N THR A 293 -6.77 15.15 7.34
CA THR A 293 -6.66 16.51 7.87
C THR A 293 -7.76 17.41 7.34
N GLN A 294 -8.06 17.34 6.04
CA GLN A 294 -9.17 18.08 5.44
C GLN A 294 -10.52 17.67 6.06
N ALA A 295 -10.75 16.37 6.25
CA ALA A 295 -11.98 15.88 6.90
C ALA A 295 -12.08 16.38 8.35
N GLN A 296 -10.98 16.40 9.10
CA GLN A 296 -10.93 16.93 10.47
C GLN A 296 -11.20 18.43 10.54
N GLN A 297 -10.73 19.22 9.57
CA GLN A 297 -11.01 20.66 9.51
C GLN A 297 -12.48 20.96 9.19
N ILE A 298 -13.08 20.21 8.27
CA ILE A 298 -14.47 20.44 7.83
C ILE A 298 -15.48 19.83 8.82
N TYR A 299 -15.22 18.60 9.27
CA TYR A 299 -16.10 17.75 10.10
C TYR A 299 -15.46 17.45 11.47
N GLY A 300 -14.69 18.39 12.01
CA GLY A 300 -14.14 18.28 13.36
C GLY A 300 -15.23 18.24 14.44
N PRO A 301 -14.87 18.11 15.72
CA PRO A 301 -15.83 18.03 16.82
C PRO A 301 -16.64 19.33 16.90
N LYS A 302 -17.86 19.32 16.34
CA LYS A 302 -18.77 20.48 16.26
C LYS A 302 -20.03 20.36 17.14
N GLY A 303 -20.07 19.34 18.02
CA GLY A 303 -21.09 19.23 19.07
C GLY A 303 -21.85 17.91 19.08
N THR A 304 -22.00 17.21 17.94
CA THR A 304 -22.67 15.89 17.89
C THR A 304 -21.78 14.79 17.33
N ALA A 305 -22.11 13.53 17.67
CA ALA A 305 -21.44 12.35 17.12
C ALA A 305 -21.64 12.18 15.60
N ALA A 306 -22.70 12.76 15.04
CA ALA A 306 -22.91 12.79 13.58
C ALA A 306 -21.90 13.74 12.90
N ASP A 307 -21.59 14.88 13.55
CA ASP A 307 -20.69 15.89 13.01
C ASP A 307 -19.24 15.41 12.94
N SER A 308 -18.80 14.61 13.93
CA SER A 308 -17.46 14.01 13.93
C SER A 308 -17.36 12.71 13.14
N LEU A 309 -18.48 12.14 12.67
CA LEU A 309 -18.51 10.81 12.06
C LEU A 309 -17.55 10.68 10.87
N VAL A 310 -17.53 11.68 9.98
CA VAL A 310 -16.66 11.67 8.79
C VAL A 310 -15.19 11.72 9.20
N SER A 311 -14.80 12.65 10.06
CA SER A 311 -13.41 12.80 10.48
C SER A 311 -12.90 11.59 11.29
N GLU A 312 -13.73 11.05 12.19
CA GLU A 312 -13.40 9.85 12.95
C GLU A 312 -13.28 8.62 12.05
N THR A 313 -14.19 8.43 11.10
CA THR A 313 -14.14 7.29 10.18
C THR A 313 -12.93 7.39 9.25
N TYR A 314 -12.62 8.57 8.72
CA TYR A 314 -11.45 8.79 7.85
C TYR A 314 -10.15 8.52 8.62
N THR A 315 -10.05 9.03 9.84
CA THR A 315 -8.87 8.80 10.71
C THR A 315 -8.72 7.32 11.05
N TRP A 316 -9.82 6.65 11.43
CA TRP A 316 -9.80 5.23 11.75
C TRP A 316 -9.37 4.39 10.55
N ALA A 317 -10.00 4.58 9.38
CA ALA A 317 -9.68 3.83 8.18
C ALA A 317 -8.24 4.06 7.71
N PHE A 318 -7.74 5.29 7.79
CA PHE A 318 -6.36 5.62 7.47
C PHE A 318 -5.37 4.80 8.30
N ASN A 319 -5.65 4.68 9.61
CA ASN A 319 -4.76 4.00 10.55
C ASN A 319 -4.82 2.47 10.46
N VAL A 320 -5.97 1.89 10.10
CA VAL A 320 -6.12 0.43 10.00
C VAL A 320 -5.76 -0.13 8.61
N PHE A 321 -5.66 0.73 7.59
CA PHE A 321 -5.33 0.30 6.24
C PHE A 321 -3.97 -0.41 6.19
N ASP A 322 -3.94 -1.53 5.50
CA ASP A 322 -2.78 -2.42 5.41
C ASP A 322 -2.77 -3.09 4.04
N MET A 323 -1.70 -2.90 3.27
CA MET A 323 -1.51 -3.52 1.96
C MET A 323 -1.25 -5.02 2.03
N ASN A 324 -1.03 -5.60 3.21
CA ASN A 324 -0.95 -7.06 3.36
C ASN A 324 -2.33 -7.70 3.57
N ASN A 325 -3.36 -6.91 3.89
CA ASN A 325 -4.71 -7.40 4.09
C ASN A 325 -5.46 -7.50 2.72
N PRO A 326 -5.90 -8.71 2.30
CA PRO A 326 -6.59 -8.90 1.03
C PRO A 326 -7.85 -8.05 0.85
N VAL A 327 -8.59 -7.81 1.94
CA VAL A 327 -9.82 -7.00 1.94
C VAL A 327 -9.49 -5.54 1.64
N HIS A 328 -8.43 -5.00 2.24
CA HIS A 328 -7.98 -3.63 2.02
C HIS A 328 -7.46 -3.44 0.59
N ARG A 329 -6.71 -4.43 0.07
CA ARG A 329 -6.28 -4.42 -1.33
C ARG A 329 -7.45 -4.47 -2.31
N LEU A 330 -8.45 -5.31 -2.05
CA LEU A 330 -9.66 -5.37 -2.87
C LEU A 330 -10.40 -4.02 -2.86
N ALA A 331 -10.47 -3.36 -1.70
CA ALA A 331 -11.06 -2.02 -1.57
C ALA A 331 -10.31 -1.00 -2.43
N LEU A 332 -8.98 -1.04 -2.40
CA LEU A 332 -8.13 -0.20 -3.22
C LEU A 332 -8.35 -0.48 -4.72
N TYR A 333 -8.33 -1.73 -5.17
CA TYR A 333 -8.54 -2.07 -6.59
C TYR A 333 -9.94 -1.71 -7.08
N THR A 334 -10.96 -1.87 -6.23
CA THR A 334 -12.31 -1.36 -6.51
C THR A 334 -12.26 0.14 -6.74
N SER A 335 -11.59 0.89 -5.86
CA SER A 335 -11.51 2.35 -5.97
C SER A 335 -10.79 2.81 -7.24
N ILE A 336 -9.76 2.07 -7.69
CA ILE A 336 -9.05 2.33 -8.94
C ILE A 336 -10.00 2.14 -10.12
N ILE A 337 -10.76 1.04 -10.16
CA ILE A 337 -11.76 0.80 -11.22
C ILE A 337 -12.82 1.91 -11.23
N VAL A 338 -13.35 2.28 -10.06
CA VAL A 338 -14.31 3.39 -9.94
C VAL A 338 -13.73 4.71 -10.44
N SER A 339 -12.45 4.99 -10.16
CA SER A 339 -11.79 6.22 -10.63
C SER A 339 -11.74 6.32 -12.16
N LYS A 340 -11.70 5.18 -12.87
CA LYS A 340 -11.71 5.13 -14.34
C LYS A 340 -13.13 5.21 -14.94
N MET A 341 -14.16 5.05 -14.11
CA MET A 341 -15.55 5.22 -14.51
C MET A 341 -16.03 6.68 -14.43
N LEU A 342 -15.28 7.55 -13.75
CA LEU A 342 -15.63 8.96 -13.59
C LEU A 342 -15.81 9.66 -14.96
N PRO A 343 -16.78 10.58 -15.08
CA PRO A 343 -17.75 11.01 -14.06
C PRO A 343 -19.00 10.12 -13.93
N ASN A 344 -19.12 9.06 -14.75
CA ASN A 344 -20.31 8.22 -14.90
C ASN A 344 -20.46 7.18 -13.77
N ILE A 345 -20.75 7.63 -12.56
CA ILE A 345 -20.85 6.75 -11.37
C ILE A 345 -22.14 6.92 -10.57
N PHE A 346 -23.06 7.79 -11.00
CA PHE A 346 -24.28 8.07 -10.25
C PHE A 346 -25.38 7.02 -10.53
N ASN A 347 -26.15 6.73 -9.48
CA ASN A 347 -27.35 5.91 -9.58
C ASN A 347 -28.46 6.68 -10.34
N PRO A 348 -28.92 6.20 -11.51
CA PRO A 348 -29.94 6.90 -12.30
C PRO A 348 -31.32 6.96 -11.61
N PHE A 349 -31.56 6.11 -10.61
CA PHE A 349 -32.79 6.07 -9.83
C PHE A 349 -32.77 7.00 -8.61
N ALA A 350 -31.64 7.69 -8.36
CA ALA A 350 -31.52 8.70 -7.32
C ALA A 350 -32.26 9.99 -7.73
N GLY A 351 -33.59 9.91 -7.79
CA GLY A 351 -34.49 10.98 -8.22
C GLY A 351 -35.81 10.44 -8.76
N ALA A 352 -36.86 11.27 -8.81
CA ALA A 352 -38.21 10.84 -9.20
C ALA A 352 -38.41 10.52 -10.70
N ARG A 353 -37.35 10.62 -11.53
CA ARG A 353 -37.50 10.66 -13.00
C ARG A 353 -37.32 9.32 -13.72
N VAL A 354 -36.66 8.33 -13.10
CA VAL A 354 -36.43 7.01 -13.72
C VAL A 354 -37.06 5.91 -12.85
N PRO A 355 -37.98 5.08 -13.39
CA PRO A 355 -38.52 3.94 -12.66
C PRO A 355 -37.42 2.89 -12.43
N ALA A 356 -37.37 2.36 -11.21
CA ALA A 356 -36.44 1.27 -10.88
C ALA A 356 -36.80 -0.01 -11.65
N PRO A 357 -35.85 -0.94 -11.84
CA PRO A 357 -36.12 -2.22 -12.50
C PRO A 357 -37.27 -2.97 -11.80
N PRO A 358 -38.18 -3.62 -12.55
CA PRO A 358 -39.31 -4.33 -11.98
C PRO A 358 -38.85 -5.66 -11.36
N LEU A 359 -38.36 -5.60 -10.12
CA LEU A 359 -37.97 -6.78 -9.36
C LEU A 359 -39.08 -7.20 -8.39
N ALA A 360 -39.38 -8.50 -8.36
CA ALA A 360 -40.30 -9.06 -7.37
C ALA A 360 -39.74 -8.84 -5.96
N LYS A 361 -40.62 -8.66 -4.96
CA LYS A 361 -40.20 -8.54 -3.55
C LYS A 361 -39.45 -9.79 -3.04
N THR A 362 -39.65 -10.92 -3.71
CA THR A 362 -39.00 -12.22 -3.44
C THR A 362 -37.73 -12.43 -4.25
N ALA A 363 -37.24 -11.43 -4.99
CA ALA A 363 -36.01 -11.54 -5.76
C ALA A 363 -34.83 -11.90 -4.85
N THR A 364 -34.04 -12.86 -5.29
CA THR A 364 -32.85 -13.34 -4.62
C THR A 364 -31.72 -12.30 -4.70
N VAL A 365 -30.75 -12.41 -3.79
CA VAL A 365 -29.56 -11.54 -3.78
C VAL A 365 -28.82 -11.54 -5.14
N PRO A 366 -28.57 -12.70 -5.80
CA PRO A 366 -27.94 -12.73 -7.12
C PRO A 366 -28.74 -12.00 -8.21
N GLU A 367 -30.07 -12.12 -8.24
CA GLU A 367 -30.94 -11.43 -9.20
C GLU A 367 -30.89 -9.91 -9.02
N ILE A 368 -30.95 -9.46 -7.76
CA ILE A 368 -30.84 -8.03 -7.43
C ILE A 368 -29.46 -7.51 -7.82
N LEU A 369 -28.38 -8.23 -7.49
CA LEU A 369 -27.01 -7.83 -7.83
C LEU A 369 -26.79 -7.78 -9.34
N ARG A 370 -27.32 -8.76 -10.10
CA ARG A 370 -27.31 -8.77 -11.56
C ARG A 370 -27.98 -7.50 -12.10
N SER A 371 -29.18 -7.19 -11.61
CA SER A 371 -29.92 -5.99 -12.02
C SER A 371 -29.17 -4.70 -11.69
N VAL A 372 -28.54 -4.59 -10.52
CA VAL A 372 -27.72 -3.42 -10.15
C VAL A 372 -26.51 -3.25 -11.09
N ARG A 373 -25.93 -4.36 -11.58
CA ARG A 373 -24.78 -4.36 -12.48
C ARG A 373 -25.15 -4.05 -13.93
N GLU A 374 -26.34 -4.44 -14.38
CA GLU A 374 -26.83 -4.17 -15.73
C GLU A 374 -27.26 -2.72 -15.95
N VAL A 375 -27.55 -1.98 -14.88
CA VAL A 375 -27.95 -0.56 -14.96
C VAL A 375 -26.80 0.31 -15.48
N ASP A 376 -27.10 1.17 -16.45
CA ASP A 376 -26.18 2.21 -16.89
C ASP A 376 -26.08 3.33 -15.84
N LEU A 377 -24.86 3.64 -15.40
CA LEU A 377 -24.61 4.74 -14.48
C LEU A 377 -24.64 6.06 -15.25
N CYS A 378 -25.09 7.13 -14.59
CA CYS A 378 -25.17 8.45 -15.21
C CYS A 378 -24.08 9.40 -14.71
N ASP A 379 -23.81 10.42 -15.52
CA ASP A 379 -23.13 11.64 -15.11
C ASP A 379 -24.15 12.62 -14.52
N LEU A 380 -23.82 13.20 -13.37
CA LEU A 380 -24.57 14.30 -12.77
C LEU A 380 -23.56 15.43 -12.49
N PRO A 381 -23.67 16.59 -13.19
CA PRO A 381 -22.70 17.67 -13.04
C PRO A 381 -22.78 18.26 -11.63
N ARG A 382 -21.83 17.88 -10.76
CA ARG A 382 -21.74 18.33 -9.35
C ARG A 382 -20.30 18.71 -9.02
N ASN A 383 -20.08 19.69 -8.15
CA ASN A 383 -18.72 20.15 -7.85
C ASN A 383 -17.81 19.01 -7.34
N GLY A 384 -16.60 18.86 -7.92
CA GLY A 384 -15.59 17.89 -7.51
C GLY A 384 -15.80 16.43 -7.98
N HIS A 385 -16.62 16.21 -9.01
CA HIS A 385 -17.01 14.88 -9.54
C HIS A 385 -16.01 14.22 -10.51
N GLY A 386 -14.90 14.89 -10.88
CA GLY A 386 -13.97 14.40 -11.91
C GLY A 386 -12.55 14.06 -11.45
N GLU A 387 -12.18 14.36 -10.20
CA GLU A 387 -10.82 14.15 -9.72
C GLU A 387 -10.60 12.71 -9.23
N ALA A 388 -9.80 11.92 -9.94
CA ALA A 388 -9.57 10.51 -9.59
C ALA A 388 -8.93 10.32 -8.20
N ALA A 389 -7.96 11.16 -7.82
CA ALA A 389 -7.17 10.97 -6.59
C ALA A 389 -8.02 10.99 -5.30
N PRO A 390 -8.90 11.99 -5.06
CA PRO A 390 -9.78 11.97 -3.90
C PRO A 390 -10.72 10.75 -3.86
N PHE A 391 -11.16 10.29 -5.03
CA PHE A 391 -12.08 9.15 -5.14
C PHE A 391 -11.44 7.83 -4.71
N ILE A 392 -10.19 7.61 -5.07
CA ILE A 392 -9.42 6.43 -4.64
C ILE A 392 -9.41 6.34 -3.11
N PHE A 393 -9.11 7.44 -2.43
CA PHE A 393 -9.15 7.50 -0.96
C PHE A 393 -10.57 7.24 -0.41
N MET A 394 -11.56 8.01 -0.88
CA MET A 394 -12.93 7.98 -0.33
C MET A 394 -13.60 6.60 -0.50
N VAL A 395 -13.48 5.99 -1.68
CA VAL A 395 -14.09 4.69 -1.97
C VAL A 395 -13.38 3.59 -1.16
N THR A 396 -12.04 3.58 -1.14
CA THR A 396 -11.26 2.61 -0.35
C THR A 396 -11.65 2.67 1.12
N MET A 397 -11.69 3.88 1.68
CA MET A 397 -12.08 4.14 3.06
C MET A 397 -13.50 3.64 3.35
N TYR A 398 -14.47 3.92 2.47
CA TYR A 398 -15.85 3.50 2.68
C TYR A 398 -15.99 1.98 2.65
N CYS A 399 -15.36 1.29 1.68
CA CYS A 399 -15.34 -0.16 1.64
C CYS A 399 -14.80 -0.77 2.94
N ILE A 400 -13.68 -0.25 3.46
CA ILE A 400 -13.08 -0.72 4.72
C ILE A 400 -13.99 -0.41 5.92
N ALA A 401 -14.41 0.85 6.07
CA ALA A 401 -15.26 1.28 7.17
C ALA A 401 -16.60 0.53 7.19
N TRP A 402 -17.17 0.17 6.04
CA TRP A 402 -18.42 -0.57 5.98
C TRP A 402 -18.24 -2.05 6.35
N THR A 403 -17.12 -2.67 6.01
CA THR A 403 -16.85 -4.09 6.30
C THR A 403 -16.71 -4.36 7.80
N TYR A 404 -15.93 -3.55 8.51
CA TYR A 404 -15.51 -3.79 9.88
C TYR A 404 -16.49 -3.25 10.93
N GLN A 405 -16.91 -4.09 11.89
CA GLN A 405 -17.94 -3.72 12.87
C GLN A 405 -17.47 -2.65 13.87
N GLU A 406 -16.18 -2.63 14.14
CA GLU A 406 -15.49 -1.73 15.06
C GLU A 406 -15.29 -0.32 14.50
N SER A 407 -15.53 -0.13 13.20
CA SER A 407 -15.40 1.17 12.56
C SER A 407 -16.39 2.18 13.15
N PRO A 408 -16.03 3.48 13.22
CA PRO A 408 -16.95 4.52 13.67
C PRO A 408 -18.26 4.54 12.87
N LEU A 409 -18.19 4.31 11.55
CA LEU A 409 -19.36 4.21 10.66
C LEU A 409 -20.32 3.09 11.07
N ARG A 410 -19.81 1.88 11.31
CA ARG A 410 -20.63 0.72 11.67
C ARG A 410 -21.18 0.82 13.08
N LYS A 411 -20.43 1.41 14.01
CA LYS A 411 -20.92 1.74 15.35
C LYS A 411 -22.05 2.76 15.31
N TYR A 412 -21.93 3.81 14.50
CA TYR A 412 -22.97 4.82 14.34
C TYR A 412 -24.26 4.24 13.76
N VAL A 413 -24.16 3.45 12.69
CA VAL A 413 -25.32 2.81 12.02
C VAL A 413 -26.05 1.83 12.93
N ARG A 414 -25.37 1.20 13.89
CA ARG A 414 -26.02 0.32 14.87
C ARG A 414 -27.06 1.06 15.73
N ASN A 415 -26.84 2.34 15.98
CA ASN A 415 -27.65 3.18 16.87
C ASN A 415 -28.48 4.21 16.10
N SER A 416 -28.51 4.16 14.77
CA SER A 416 -29.19 5.15 13.92
C SER A 416 -29.91 4.48 12.74
N SER A 417 -30.86 5.18 12.14
CA SER A 417 -31.65 4.67 11.01
C SER A 417 -30.99 4.89 9.64
N GLY A 418 -29.78 5.46 9.61
CA GLY A 418 -29.09 5.89 8.40
C GLY A 418 -27.63 6.24 8.64
N PHE A 419 -26.95 6.81 7.65
CA PHE A 419 -25.54 7.23 7.81
C PHE A 419 -25.36 8.61 8.46
N GLY A 420 -26.46 9.31 8.77
CA GLY A 420 -26.42 10.70 9.20
C GLY A 420 -26.22 11.68 8.03
N GLU A 421 -26.68 12.91 8.22
CA GLU A 421 -26.60 13.97 7.20
C GLU A 421 -25.15 14.31 6.79
N PRO A 422 -24.16 14.43 7.72
CA PRO A 422 -22.79 14.76 7.34
C PRO A 422 -22.15 13.73 6.40
N TRP A 423 -22.40 12.44 6.65
CA TRP A 423 -21.92 11.37 5.77
C TRP A 423 -22.58 11.43 4.39
N ALA A 424 -23.91 11.59 4.37
CA ALA A 424 -24.68 11.67 3.13
C ALA A 424 -24.23 12.87 2.27
N ASN A 425 -24.03 14.04 2.88
CA ASN A 425 -23.57 15.26 2.21
C ASN A 425 -22.15 15.12 1.65
N LYS A 426 -21.25 14.44 2.37
CA LYS A 426 -19.85 14.21 1.93
C LYS A 426 -19.76 13.28 0.71
N HIS A 427 -20.52 12.19 0.69
CA HIS A 427 -20.31 11.08 -0.25
C HIS A 427 -21.38 11.01 -1.35
N SER A 428 -22.66 11.25 -1.04
CA SER A 428 -23.75 11.10 -2.02
C SER A 428 -23.66 12.13 -3.15
N ASN A 429 -23.21 13.35 -2.83
CA ASN A 429 -22.95 14.38 -3.83
C ASN A 429 -21.85 14.03 -4.83
N LYS A 430 -21.05 13.01 -4.52
CA LYS A 430 -19.94 12.52 -5.33
C LYS A 430 -20.25 11.16 -5.97
N GLY A 431 -21.48 10.66 -5.88
CA GLY A 431 -21.85 9.35 -6.43
C GLY A 431 -21.32 8.14 -5.64
N VAL A 432 -20.54 8.37 -4.58
CA VAL A 432 -20.05 7.31 -3.68
C VAL A 432 -21.19 6.88 -2.74
N THR A 433 -22.08 6.04 -3.26
CA THR A 433 -23.34 5.66 -2.64
C THR A 433 -23.42 4.16 -2.37
N PRO A 434 -24.34 3.69 -1.50
CA PRO A 434 -24.54 2.26 -1.28
C PRO A 434 -24.84 1.47 -2.57
N PHE A 435 -25.53 2.09 -3.54
CA PHE A 435 -25.79 1.48 -4.84
C PHE A 435 -24.49 1.14 -5.59
N LEU A 436 -23.52 2.08 -5.58
CA LEU A 436 -22.20 1.86 -6.16
C LEU A 436 -21.47 0.72 -5.42
N LEU A 437 -21.48 0.73 -4.08
CA LEU A 437 -20.87 -0.34 -3.29
C LEU A 437 -21.52 -1.71 -3.61
N THR A 438 -22.85 -1.78 -3.73
CA THR A 438 -23.58 -2.98 -4.15
C THR A 438 -23.15 -3.45 -5.53
N ARG A 439 -23.02 -2.55 -6.52
CA ARG A 439 -22.58 -2.91 -7.89
C ARG A 439 -21.27 -3.68 -7.89
N PHE A 440 -20.33 -3.24 -7.05
CA PHE A 440 -19.03 -3.86 -6.83
C PHE A 440 -19.05 -5.01 -5.81
N GLY A 441 -20.23 -5.42 -5.34
CA GLY A 441 -20.46 -6.53 -4.42
C GLY A 441 -19.92 -6.30 -2.99
N TRP A 442 -19.75 -5.06 -2.57
CA TRP A 442 -19.31 -4.74 -1.19
C TRP A 442 -20.41 -4.90 -0.15
N THR A 443 -21.64 -5.09 -0.60
CA THR A 443 -22.82 -5.19 0.25
C THR A 443 -23.77 -6.23 -0.30
N GLU A 444 -24.49 -6.90 0.59
CA GLU A 444 -25.62 -7.75 0.25
C GLU A 444 -26.88 -6.86 0.09
N PRO A 445 -27.46 -6.74 -1.12
CA PRO A 445 -28.60 -5.86 -1.36
C PRO A 445 -29.95 -6.50 -1.05
N SER A 446 -30.95 -5.64 -0.85
CA SER A 446 -32.37 -5.97 -1.00
C SER A 446 -32.99 -5.14 -2.13
N VAL A 447 -34.22 -5.46 -2.52
CA VAL A 447 -34.95 -4.79 -3.61
C VAL A 447 -35.08 -3.27 -3.43
N THR A 448 -34.92 -2.76 -2.21
CA THR A 448 -34.99 -1.31 -1.91
C THR A 448 -33.69 -0.55 -2.22
N ILE A 449 -32.64 -1.23 -2.70
CA ILE A 449 -31.33 -0.61 -3.01
C ILE A 449 -31.41 0.50 -4.07
N PHE A 450 -32.38 0.42 -4.98
CA PHE A 450 -32.51 1.35 -6.11
C PHE A 450 -33.00 2.74 -5.69
N LYS A 451 -33.84 2.87 -4.65
CA LYS A 451 -34.49 4.13 -4.25
C LYS A 451 -34.26 4.42 -2.77
N SER A 452 -33.44 5.43 -2.48
CA SER A 452 -33.15 5.91 -1.11
C SER A 452 -32.71 4.80 -0.14
N PRO A 453 -31.60 4.10 -0.44
CA PRO A 453 -31.20 2.91 0.31
C PRO A 453 -30.88 3.22 1.78
N ARG A 454 -31.45 2.43 2.68
CA ARG A 454 -31.20 2.49 4.12
C ARG A 454 -30.25 1.37 4.58
N PRO A 455 -29.24 1.67 5.41
CA PRO A 455 -28.37 0.64 5.99
C PRO A 455 -29.18 -0.44 6.73
N MET A 456 -28.71 -1.68 6.67
CA MET A 456 -29.31 -2.88 7.31
C MET A 456 -30.69 -3.31 6.79
N GLN A 457 -31.41 -2.44 6.07
CA GLN A 457 -32.70 -2.71 5.43
C GLN A 457 -32.57 -2.93 3.91
N SER A 458 -31.91 -1.98 3.24
CA SER A 458 -31.70 -1.98 1.79
C SER A 458 -30.42 -2.68 1.37
N PHE A 459 -29.44 -2.71 2.27
CA PHE A 459 -28.18 -3.39 2.05
C PHE A 459 -27.51 -3.72 3.39
N ARG A 460 -26.73 -4.80 3.41
CA ARG A 460 -26.01 -5.29 4.58
C ARG A 460 -24.52 -5.44 4.27
N PRO A 461 -23.65 -5.30 5.28
CA PRO A 461 -22.24 -5.57 5.12
C PRO A 461 -22.01 -7.07 4.91
N ILE A 462 -21.08 -7.40 4.01
CA ILE A 462 -20.64 -8.76 3.77
C ILE A 462 -19.48 -9.05 4.74
N PRO A 463 -19.36 -10.29 5.26
CA PRO A 463 -18.27 -10.66 6.16
C PRO A 463 -16.88 -10.58 5.46
N PRO A 464 -15.80 -10.23 6.18
CA PRO A 464 -14.45 -10.12 5.62
C PRO A 464 -13.99 -11.36 4.83
N GLU A 465 -14.36 -12.56 5.27
CA GLU A 465 -13.98 -13.84 4.67
C GLU A 465 -14.48 -13.95 3.23
N ALA A 466 -15.70 -13.49 2.96
CA ALA A 466 -16.23 -13.45 1.60
C ALA A 466 -15.46 -12.46 0.71
N HIS A 467 -14.97 -11.34 1.27
CA HIS A 467 -14.11 -10.43 0.53
C HIS A 467 -12.74 -11.02 0.21
N VAL A 468 -12.20 -11.90 1.07
CA VAL A 468 -10.95 -12.63 0.78
C VAL A 468 -11.13 -13.56 -0.43
N ILE A 469 -12.23 -14.32 -0.50
CA ILE A 469 -12.55 -15.19 -1.65
C ILE A 469 -12.67 -14.35 -2.94
N ARG A 470 -13.34 -13.19 -2.86
CA ARG A 470 -13.50 -12.28 -4.00
C ARG A 470 -12.17 -11.67 -4.45
N TYR A 471 -11.30 -11.32 -3.50
CA TYR A 471 -9.95 -10.86 -3.79
C TYR A 471 -9.18 -11.92 -4.56
N THR A 472 -9.11 -13.16 -4.06
CA THR A 472 -8.41 -14.25 -4.73
C THR A 472 -8.95 -14.48 -6.13
N SER A 473 -10.28 -14.50 -6.28
CA SER A 473 -10.94 -14.67 -7.59
C SER A 473 -10.61 -13.54 -8.56
N PHE A 474 -10.56 -12.29 -8.08
CA PHE A 474 -10.20 -11.13 -8.88
C PHE A 474 -8.76 -11.23 -9.39
N ILE A 475 -7.80 -11.51 -8.49
CA ILE A 475 -6.38 -11.65 -8.85
C ILE A 475 -6.19 -12.79 -9.83
N THR A 476 -6.80 -13.95 -9.57
CA THR A 476 -6.70 -15.11 -10.47
C THR A 476 -7.21 -14.76 -11.87
N LYS A 477 -8.39 -14.14 -11.99
CA LYS A 477 -8.92 -13.73 -13.30
C LYS A 477 -8.04 -12.69 -13.99
N ALA A 478 -7.54 -11.71 -13.24
CA ALA A 478 -6.65 -10.66 -13.76
C ALA A 478 -5.33 -11.23 -14.30
N SER A 479 -4.80 -12.29 -13.67
CA SER A 479 -3.51 -12.89 -14.01
C SER A 479 -3.60 -14.09 -14.97
N GLN A 480 -4.78 -14.68 -15.16
CA GLN A 480 -4.97 -15.87 -15.99
C GLN A 480 -4.69 -15.64 -17.48
N ASP A 481 -5.01 -14.44 -17.97
CA ASP A 481 -4.88 -14.08 -19.39
C ASP A 481 -4.25 -12.68 -19.52
N PRO A 482 -3.03 -12.55 -20.09
CA PRO A 482 -2.39 -11.26 -20.29
C PRO A 482 -3.18 -10.29 -21.18
N GLN A 483 -4.01 -10.82 -22.08
CA GLN A 483 -4.77 -10.05 -23.06
C GLN A 483 -6.16 -9.65 -22.52
N TYR A 484 -6.87 -10.57 -21.88
CA TYR A 484 -8.28 -10.38 -21.47
C TYR A 484 -8.52 -10.53 -19.96
N GLY A 485 -7.51 -10.87 -19.17
CA GLY A 485 -7.67 -11.16 -17.74
C GLY A 485 -8.30 -10.00 -16.97
N MET A 486 -7.86 -8.77 -17.24
CA MET A 486 -8.44 -7.57 -16.63
C MET A 486 -9.89 -7.31 -17.05
N PHE A 487 -10.27 -7.63 -18.28
CA PHE A 487 -11.68 -7.59 -18.71
C PHE A 487 -12.52 -8.54 -17.85
N HIS A 488 -12.09 -9.79 -17.70
CA HIS A 488 -12.79 -10.79 -16.91
C HIS A 488 -12.84 -10.45 -15.41
N ALA A 489 -11.76 -9.87 -14.88
CA ALA A 489 -11.67 -9.44 -13.49
C ALA A 489 -12.65 -8.27 -13.20
N VAL A 490 -12.72 -7.27 -14.09
CA VAL A 490 -13.67 -6.17 -13.98
C VAL A 490 -15.12 -6.66 -14.16
N ALA A 491 -15.37 -7.55 -15.12
CA ALA A 491 -16.70 -8.12 -15.34
C ALA A 491 -17.19 -8.89 -14.09
N TYR A 492 -16.30 -9.64 -13.43
CA TYR A 492 -16.58 -10.33 -12.17
C TYR A 492 -16.94 -9.37 -11.02
N LEU A 493 -16.21 -8.26 -10.88
CA LEU A 493 -16.45 -7.30 -9.80
C LEU A 493 -17.64 -6.38 -10.06
N ALA A 494 -17.73 -5.78 -11.25
CA ALA A 494 -18.61 -4.66 -11.56
C ALA A 494 -19.68 -4.97 -12.63
N GLY A 495 -19.69 -6.19 -13.18
CA GLY A 495 -20.59 -6.60 -14.26
C GLY A 495 -20.02 -6.38 -15.66
N ILE A 496 -20.57 -7.12 -16.62
CA ILE A 496 -20.10 -7.13 -18.02
C ILE A 496 -20.30 -5.79 -18.72
N THR A 497 -21.40 -5.08 -18.43
CA THR A 497 -21.71 -3.75 -18.97
C THR A 497 -20.62 -2.75 -18.62
N THR A 498 -20.21 -2.70 -17.35
CA THR A 498 -19.09 -1.87 -16.88
C THR A 498 -17.78 -2.26 -17.56
N ALA A 499 -17.54 -3.55 -17.75
CA ALA A 499 -16.30 -4.03 -18.37
C ALA A 499 -16.19 -3.63 -19.85
N VAL A 500 -17.29 -3.75 -20.58
CA VAL A 500 -17.37 -3.33 -21.99
C VAL A 500 -17.22 -1.81 -22.11
N ASP A 501 -17.92 -1.03 -21.28
CA ASP A 501 -17.80 0.43 -21.28
C ASP A 501 -16.35 0.88 -21.01
N LEU A 502 -15.71 0.35 -19.96
CA LEU A 502 -14.32 0.67 -19.65
C LEU A 502 -13.32 0.21 -20.71
N SER A 503 -13.57 -0.90 -21.41
CA SER A 503 -12.71 -1.34 -22.53
C SER A 503 -12.82 -0.37 -23.71
N SER A 504 -14.04 0.09 -24.02
CA SER A 504 -14.30 1.05 -25.11
C SER A 504 -13.72 2.43 -24.83
N ARG A 505 -13.66 2.84 -23.56
CA ARG A 505 -13.09 4.12 -23.14
C ARG A 505 -11.57 4.02 -23.03
N CYS A 506 -10.86 4.77 -23.86
CA CYS A 506 -9.42 5.02 -23.72
C CYS A 506 -8.53 3.76 -23.64
N SER A 507 -8.96 2.63 -24.24
CA SER A 507 -8.20 1.38 -24.29
C SER A 507 -7.67 0.91 -22.92
N GLN A 508 -8.48 1.04 -21.86
CA GLN A 508 -8.07 0.64 -20.50
C GLN A 508 -7.63 -0.82 -20.42
N TYR A 509 -8.20 -1.69 -21.26
CA TYR A 509 -7.78 -3.06 -21.56
C TYR A 509 -8.49 -3.54 -22.83
N ARG A 510 -8.03 -4.66 -23.40
CA ARG A 510 -8.70 -5.30 -24.55
C ARG A 510 -9.93 -6.08 -24.07
N SER A 511 -11.03 -5.95 -24.81
CA SER A 511 -12.17 -6.86 -24.70
C SER A 511 -11.97 -8.06 -25.63
N PRO A 512 -12.42 -9.27 -25.23
CA PRO A 512 -12.56 -10.38 -26.18
C PRO A 512 -13.40 -9.93 -27.39
N PRO A 513 -13.16 -10.46 -28.60
CA PRO A 513 -14.06 -10.25 -29.72
C PRO A 513 -15.43 -10.79 -29.32
N VAL A 514 -16.34 -9.88 -28.98
CA VAL A 514 -17.68 -10.25 -28.61
C VAL A 514 -18.38 -10.62 -29.91
N HIS A 515 -18.68 -11.91 -30.11
CA HIS A 515 -19.74 -12.30 -31.04
C HIS A 515 -21.06 -11.82 -30.42
N ILE A 516 -21.37 -10.55 -30.64
CA ILE A 516 -22.62 -9.94 -30.20
C ILE A 516 -23.72 -10.48 -31.11
N SER A 517 -24.25 -11.66 -30.77
CA SER A 517 -25.63 -11.98 -31.12
C SER A 517 -26.53 -11.23 -30.14
N MET A 518 -26.72 -9.93 -30.36
CA MET A 518 -27.81 -9.20 -29.71
C MET A 518 -29.13 -9.77 -30.26
N PRO A 519 -30.03 -10.31 -29.42
CA PRO A 519 -31.38 -10.55 -29.86
C PRO A 519 -32.01 -9.18 -30.15
N SER A 520 -32.19 -8.90 -31.43
CA SER A 520 -33.02 -7.80 -31.91
C SER A 520 -34.37 -7.86 -31.19
N LEU A 521 -34.69 -6.82 -30.43
CA LEU A 521 -36.05 -6.50 -30.00
C LEU A 521 -36.91 -6.21 -31.24
N ALA A 522 -37.41 -7.27 -31.87
CA ALA A 522 -38.48 -7.20 -32.84
C ALA A 522 -39.58 -8.17 -32.39
N SER A 523 -40.71 -7.58 -31.98
CA SER A 523 -41.96 -8.26 -31.73
C SER A 523 -42.28 -9.26 -32.84
N LYS A 524 -42.36 -10.56 -32.49
CA LYS A 524 -43.30 -11.50 -33.09
C LYS A 524 -43.49 -12.74 -32.20
N ARG A 525 -44.72 -12.84 -31.73
CA ARG A 525 -45.37 -13.94 -31.04
C ARG A 525 -45.30 -15.22 -31.89
N THR A 526 -44.60 -16.26 -31.45
CA THR A 526 -44.97 -17.66 -31.75
C THR A 526 -44.36 -18.61 -30.72
N GLN A 527 -45.21 -19.44 -30.12
CA GLN A 527 -44.83 -20.58 -29.30
C GLN A 527 -44.17 -21.66 -30.17
N SER A 528 -43.04 -22.20 -29.74
CA SER A 528 -42.72 -23.62 -29.89
C SER A 528 -41.52 -23.97 -29.01
N ASN A 529 -41.70 -25.01 -28.18
CA ASN A 529 -40.69 -25.70 -27.40
C ASN A 529 -39.42 -25.99 -28.22
N ILE A 530 -38.24 -25.76 -27.64
CA ILE A 530 -37.06 -26.62 -27.72
C ILE A 530 -36.17 -26.28 -26.51
N SER A 531 -35.91 -27.32 -25.73
CA SER A 531 -34.99 -27.42 -24.60
C SER A 531 -33.53 -27.26 -25.03
N LEU A 532 -32.78 -26.41 -24.31
CA LEU A 532 -31.32 -26.49 -24.21
C LEU A 532 -30.94 -26.34 -22.74
N SER A 533 -30.18 -27.33 -22.30
CA SER A 533 -29.89 -27.76 -20.93
C SER A 533 -29.01 -26.81 -20.13
N ASP A 534 -29.46 -26.54 -18.92
CA ASP A 534 -28.68 -26.07 -17.79
C ASP A 534 -27.52 -27.02 -17.47
N ASN A 535 -26.33 -26.47 -17.23
CA ASN A 535 -25.22 -27.12 -16.54
C ASN A 535 -24.41 -26.03 -15.81
N GLU A 536 -24.97 -25.52 -14.71
CA GLU A 536 -24.20 -24.85 -13.65
C GLU A 536 -24.84 -25.23 -12.30
N ASP A 537 -24.68 -26.49 -11.89
CA ASP A 537 -24.90 -26.93 -10.51
C ASP A 537 -24.02 -28.15 -10.22
N GLU A 538 -22.74 -27.91 -9.95
CA GLU A 538 -21.93 -28.80 -9.09
C GLU A 538 -20.67 -28.05 -8.66
N PHE A 539 -20.59 -27.64 -7.38
CA PHE A 539 -19.43 -27.95 -6.55
C PHE A 539 -19.79 -27.68 -5.08
N ILE A 540 -20.07 -28.78 -4.39
CA ILE A 540 -20.35 -28.88 -2.97
C ILE A 540 -19.07 -28.63 -2.16
N ALA A 541 -19.28 -28.09 -0.97
CA ALA A 541 -18.32 -27.87 0.08
C ALA A 541 -17.49 -29.11 0.44
N ASP A 542 -16.17 -28.97 0.46
CA ASP A 542 -15.28 -29.90 1.18
C ASP A 542 -14.66 -29.19 2.39
N THR A 543 -15.09 -29.65 3.56
CA THR A 543 -14.47 -29.37 4.86
C THR A 543 -13.61 -30.57 5.20
N PRO A 544 -12.31 -30.45 5.53
CA PRO A 544 -11.55 -31.59 6.01
C PRO A 544 -11.71 -31.69 7.53
N ALA A 545 -12.52 -32.66 7.98
CA ALA A 545 -12.46 -33.18 9.34
C ALA A 545 -11.49 -34.38 9.38
N ALA A 546 -10.65 -34.37 10.41
CA ALA A 546 -9.62 -35.36 10.69
C ALA A 546 -10.16 -36.78 10.88
N ALA A 547 -9.37 -37.78 10.48
CA ALA A 547 -9.49 -39.14 10.99
C ALA A 547 -8.10 -39.73 11.30
N LEU A 548 -8.04 -40.30 12.50
CA LEU A 548 -6.93 -40.98 13.13
C LEU A 548 -6.70 -42.40 12.59
N SER A 549 -5.43 -42.81 12.59
CA SER A 549 -4.94 -44.12 13.02
C SER A 549 -3.41 -44.01 13.15
N SER A 550 -2.66 -44.64 14.05
CA SER A 550 -2.86 -45.48 15.22
C SER A 550 -1.44 -45.76 15.72
N SER A 551 -1.14 -45.57 17.01
CA SER A 551 0.00 -46.25 17.64
C SER A 551 -0.19 -46.34 19.15
N THR A 552 -0.36 -47.58 19.58
CA THR A 552 -0.35 -48.10 20.95
C THR A 552 1.00 -47.92 21.62
N HIS A 553 1.03 -47.46 22.89
CA HIS A 553 1.62 -48.18 24.02
C HIS A 553 1.49 -47.40 25.35
N LEU A 554 0.88 -48.08 26.35
CA LEU A 554 1.23 -48.15 27.78
C LEU A 554 1.66 -46.87 28.55
N ALA A 555 0.88 -46.48 29.57
CA ALA A 555 1.09 -46.89 30.97
C ALA A 555 0.45 -45.94 32.01
N GLN A 556 -0.52 -46.50 32.76
CA GLN A 556 -0.66 -46.49 34.23
C GLN A 556 -0.89 -45.22 35.09
N ARG A 557 -1.89 -45.43 35.98
CA ARG A 557 -2.12 -44.92 37.37
C ARG A 557 -2.97 -43.65 37.52
N SER A 558 -4.23 -43.78 38.00
CA SER A 558 -4.65 -43.84 39.43
C SER A 558 -4.53 -42.46 40.10
N THR A 559 -5.56 -41.78 40.64
CA THR A 559 -6.54 -42.24 41.65
C THR A 559 -7.60 -41.16 41.98
N LYS A 560 -8.81 -41.61 42.35
CA LYS A 560 -9.72 -41.14 43.44
C LYS A 560 -10.43 -39.75 43.46
N ARG A 561 -11.77 -39.85 43.36
CA ARG A 561 -12.81 -39.59 44.41
C ARG A 561 -12.97 -38.19 45.06
N ARG A 562 -14.17 -37.59 44.87
CA ARG A 562 -15.28 -37.29 45.85
C ARG A 562 -16.06 -36.04 45.39
N ARG A 563 -17.34 -36.14 45.02
CA ARG A 563 -18.55 -35.81 45.82
C ARG A 563 -18.39 -34.59 46.74
N PHE A 564 -19.17 -33.52 46.54
CA PHE A 564 -20.39 -33.22 47.31
C PHE A 564 -21.21 -32.09 46.65
N ALA A 565 -22.50 -32.09 46.99
CA ALA A 565 -23.57 -31.27 46.44
C ALA A 565 -23.87 -30.02 47.30
N SER A 566 -24.66 -29.13 46.69
CA SER A 566 -25.72 -28.28 47.28
C SER A 566 -25.35 -27.24 48.36
N LEU A 567 -25.66 -25.96 48.10
CA LEU A 567 -26.85 -25.27 48.61
C LEU A 567 -26.82 -23.77 48.25
N SER A 568 -28.04 -23.23 48.08
CA SER A 568 -28.49 -21.82 47.99
C SER A 568 -28.00 -20.95 46.83
#